data_AF-A0A5C7A220-F1
#
_entry.id   AF-A0A5C7A220-F1
#
_cell.length_a   1.000
_cell.length_b   1.000
_cell.length_c   1.000
_cell.angle_alpha   90.00
_cell.angle_beta   90.00
_cell.angle_gamma   90.00
#
_symmetry.space_group_name_H-M   'P 1'
#
loop_
_entity.id
_entity.type
_entity.pdbx_description
1 polymer ?
#
loop_
_entity_poly.entity_id
_entity_poly.type
_entity_poly.pdbx_seq_one_letter_code
_entity_poly.pdbx_strand_id
1 'polypeptide(L)'
;MKPTTQYTKNARINIAYQVFGSGSIDLVYIPGWVSNIDLMWACPELVNFFTELGKIARVILFDKRGTGLSDRVTELSTLEERMDDLRAVMDAVGSEKAVLFGHSEGGSVSALFAATYPKRTISLITFGIFAKRIYSKNYPWAPTHEERQVVYDMIENSWGSGEMNLESLAPSKTNDKVFMDWLANYLRSGASPSAALVLTKMNTEVDIVDILGSIKVPTLIMQRTNDVDVKIEEGRFIAERIEGARFVELEGDDHLFWVGNTKEVLDHMKAFILNENTVENTEQQLFTIGAAKIISDQRPNQRQQEFFTQYVEQYRGKVIESDGQTFIATFEGPSKAINCGLGLIETAKTLNAQLVLGVHIKESPVDEAHFISRETNLTLESIFEQAQPNQILVTQTVKYLLSGAGLSFSQHKTVFDPNSGESIILYSVVDESKLDLQNDTPYKFQLPKNDSFLENVLQQIDDHLGDELFSVEILCNELAISERQLQRKLKAITNKSPIQLISSVRLHRAKELLLKGEYNIAEISYQAGFSNPSYFSKSFKKEFGITPSALQQKEF
;
A
#
# COMPACT_ATOMS: atom_id res chain seq x y z
N MET A 1 -28.42 -10.60 10.05
CA MET A 1 -28.51 -10.68 8.57
C MET A 1 -27.21 -10.14 8.01
N LYS A 2 -26.62 -10.79 6.99
CA LYS A 2 -25.37 -10.31 6.38
C LYS A 2 -25.60 -8.92 5.73
N PRO A 3 -24.75 -7.91 5.99
CA PRO A 3 -24.84 -6.61 5.34
C PRO A 3 -24.56 -6.68 3.83
N THR A 4 -25.06 -5.70 3.08
CA THR A 4 -24.77 -5.60 1.65
C THR A 4 -23.36 -5.10 1.41
N THR A 5 -22.58 -5.81 0.60
CA THR A 5 -21.26 -5.38 0.14
C THR A 5 -21.37 -4.24 -0.85
N GLN A 6 -20.57 -3.20 -0.61
CA GLN A 6 -20.44 -2.01 -1.45
C GLN A 6 -18.97 -1.82 -1.84
N TYR A 7 -18.73 -0.88 -2.76
CA TYR A 7 -17.39 -0.58 -3.26
C TYR A 7 -17.13 0.92 -3.27
N THR A 8 -15.93 1.31 -2.87
CA THR A 8 -15.37 2.65 -3.09
C THR A 8 -14.11 2.55 -3.95
N LYS A 9 -13.55 3.67 -4.38
CA LYS A 9 -12.31 3.72 -5.14
C LYS A 9 -11.21 4.40 -4.38
N ASN A 10 -10.04 3.78 -4.36
CA ASN A 10 -8.78 4.44 -4.07
C ASN A 10 -7.90 4.37 -5.33
N ALA A 11 -7.65 5.52 -5.95
CA ALA A 11 -7.05 5.60 -7.28
C ALA A 11 -7.78 4.71 -8.31
N ARG A 12 -7.11 3.65 -8.79
CA ARG A 12 -7.64 2.71 -9.80
C ARG A 12 -8.24 1.43 -9.18
N ILE A 13 -8.12 1.26 -7.87
CA ILE A 13 -8.48 0.04 -7.15
C ILE A 13 -9.85 0.20 -6.51
N ASN A 14 -10.74 -0.79 -6.71
CA ASN A 14 -12.00 -0.87 -5.99
C ASN A 14 -11.78 -1.55 -4.63
N ILE A 15 -12.25 -0.91 -3.57
CA ILE A 15 -12.17 -1.39 -2.19
C ILE A 15 -13.57 -1.79 -1.73
N ALA A 16 -13.74 -3.08 -1.43
CA ALA A 16 -14.98 -3.66 -0.95
C ALA A 16 -15.18 -3.36 0.53
N TYR A 17 -16.38 -2.93 0.92
CA TYR A 17 -16.72 -2.63 2.30
C TYR A 17 -18.16 -2.99 2.65
N GLN A 18 -18.43 -3.12 3.95
CA GLN A 18 -19.74 -3.37 4.53
C GLN A 18 -19.93 -2.48 5.76
N VAL A 19 -21.18 -2.06 6.01
CA VAL A 19 -21.54 -1.23 7.16
C VAL A 19 -22.74 -1.83 7.87
N PHE A 20 -22.68 -1.92 9.19
CA PHE A 20 -23.79 -2.40 10.03
C PHE A 20 -23.66 -1.88 11.47
N GLY A 21 -24.62 -2.27 12.32
CA GLY A 21 -24.71 -1.74 13.68
C GLY A 21 -25.46 -0.41 13.72
N SER A 22 -25.82 0.00 14.93
CA SER A 22 -26.67 1.19 15.17
C SER A 22 -26.09 2.14 16.21
N GLY A 23 -24.84 1.94 16.62
CA GLY A 23 -24.17 2.82 17.57
C GLY A 23 -23.86 4.19 16.97
N SER A 24 -23.68 5.19 17.84
CA SER A 24 -23.34 6.56 17.47
C SER A 24 -21.85 6.77 17.19
N ILE A 25 -21.01 5.78 17.51
CA ILE A 25 -19.57 5.81 17.30
C ILE A 25 -19.26 4.97 16.07
N ASP A 26 -18.50 5.52 15.13
CA ASP A 26 -17.95 4.72 14.03
C ASP A 26 -16.78 3.88 14.51
N LEU A 27 -16.79 2.60 14.17
CA LEU A 27 -15.66 1.70 14.38
C LEU A 27 -15.28 1.11 13.03
N VAL A 28 -14.04 1.34 12.60
CA VAL A 28 -13.49 0.67 11.42
C VAL A 28 -12.66 -0.51 11.87
N TYR A 29 -12.98 -1.70 11.39
CA TYR A 29 -12.14 -2.88 11.58
C TYR A 29 -11.18 -3.00 10.39
N ILE A 30 -9.88 -3.01 10.69
CA ILE A 30 -8.81 -3.22 9.73
C ILE A 30 -8.33 -4.66 9.92
N PRO A 31 -8.66 -5.58 8.99
CA PRO A 31 -8.28 -6.98 9.13
C PRO A 31 -6.77 -7.19 9.12
N GLY A 32 -6.32 -8.33 9.66
CA GLY A 32 -4.94 -8.81 9.52
C GLY A 32 -4.59 -9.28 8.10
N TRP A 33 -3.69 -10.25 8.00
CA TRP A 33 -3.04 -10.65 6.75
C TRP A 33 -3.96 -10.87 5.54
N VAL A 34 -4.89 -11.82 5.60
CA VAL A 34 -5.84 -12.11 4.51
C VAL A 34 -7.26 -12.05 5.06
N SER A 35 -8.13 -11.35 4.34
CA SER A 35 -9.54 -11.23 4.72
C SER A 35 -10.52 -11.52 3.59
N ASN A 36 -11.76 -11.76 3.99
CA ASN A 36 -12.91 -11.78 3.11
C ASN A 36 -14.17 -11.37 3.89
N ILE A 37 -14.62 -10.14 3.73
CA ILE A 37 -15.74 -9.59 4.52
C ILE A 37 -17.06 -10.35 4.31
N ASP A 38 -17.23 -11.07 3.21
CA ASP A 38 -18.40 -11.90 2.97
C ASP A 38 -18.38 -13.21 3.75
N LEU A 39 -17.21 -13.85 3.84
CA LEU A 39 -17.03 -15.12 4.53
C LEU A 39 -16.84 -14.98 6.05
N MET A 40 -16.53 -13.78 6.56
CA MET A 40 -16.57 -13.50 8.00
C MET A 40 -17.94 -13.87 8.60
N TRP A 41 -19.03 -13.68 7.84
CA TRP A 41 -20.40 -13.99 8.28
C TRP A 41 -20.75 -15.48 8.31
N ALA A 42 -19.83 -16.35 7.86
CA ALA A 42 -19.97 -17.79 7.96
C ALA A 42 -19.30 -18.38 9.22
N CYS A 43 -18.53 -17.59 9.98
CA CYS A 43 -17.96 -18.00 11.28
C CYS A 43 -18.86 -17.49 12.41
N PRO A 44 -19.52 -18.38 13.18
CA PRO A 44 -20.40 -17.98 14.28
C PRO A 44 -19.72 -17.08 15.32
N GLU A 45 -18.45 -17.32 15.62
CA GLU A 45 -17.69 -16.57 16.60
C GLU A 45 -17.45 -15.12 16.15
N LEU A 46 -17.05 -14.90 14.89
CA LEU A 46 -16.93 -13.56 14.30
C LEU A 46 -18.27 -12.85 14.25
N VAL A 47 -19.32 -13.54 13.79
CA VAL A 47 -20.69 -12.98 13.73
C VAL A 47 -21.14 -12.53 15.11
N ASN A 48 -20.94 -13.35 16.14
CA ASN A 48 -21.29 -12.99 17.50
C ASN A 48 -20.49 -11.77 17.99
N PHE A 49 -19.17 -11.77 17.79
CA PHE A 49 -18.29 -10.67 18.19
C PHE A 49 -18.71 -9.34 17.54
N PHE A 50 -18.91 -9.34 16.22
CA PHE A 50 -19.34 -8.16 15.48
C PHE A 50 -20.78 -7.74 15.80
N THR A 51 -21.69 -8.69 16.03
CA THR A 51 -23.07 -8.37 16.46
C THR A 51 -23.05 -7.65 17.81
N GLU A 52 -22.21 -8.09 18.75
CA GLU A 52 -22.09 -7.47 20.05
C GLU A 52 -21.41 -6.08 20.00
N LEU A 53 -20.42 -5.88 19.14
CA LEU A 53 -19.84 -4.55 18.88
C LEU A 53 -20.84 -3.62 18.19
N GLY A 54 -21.60 -4.15 17.22
CA GLY A 54 -22.61 -3.40 16.45
C GLY A 54 -23.76 -2.85 17.30
N LYS A 55 -23.92 -3.31 18.54
CA LYS A 55 -24.88 -2.73 19.51
C LYS A 55 -24.43 -1.37 20.03
N ILE A 56 -23.12 -1.10 20.07
CA ILE A 56 -22.55 0.14 20.60
C ILE A 56 -21.85 1.01 19.55
N ALA A 57 -21.50 0.44 18.39
CA ALA A 57 -20.85 1.13 17.29
C ALA A 57 -21.57 0.91 15.95
N ARG A 58 -21.41 1.85 15.02
CA ARG A 58 -21.60 1.61 13.58
C ARG A 58 -20.29 1.01 13.06
N VAL A 59 -20.31 -0.29 12.81
CA VAL A 59 -19.14 -1.07 12.40
C VAL A 59 -18.98 -1.02 10.89
N ILE A 60 -17.76 -0.67 10.46
CA ILE A 60 -17.34 -0.56 9.07
C ILE A 60 -16.26 -1.64 8.85
N LEU A 61 -16.56 -2.62 8.01
CA LEU A 61 -15.59 -3.65 7.57
C LEU A 61 -15.15 -3.33 6.15
N PHE A 62 -13.91 -3.64 5.81
CA PHE A 62 -13.47 -3.63 4.44
C PHE A 62 -12.41 -4.71 4.20
N ASP A 63 -12.31 -5.14 2.96
CA ASP A 63 -11.16 -5.92 2.51
C ASP A 63 -10.09 -4.93 2.01
N LYS A 64 -8.87 -5.02 2.53
CA LYS A 64 -7.74 -4.23 2.01
C LYS A 64 -7.48 -4.56 0.54
N ARG A 65 -6.85 -3.67 -0.22
CA ARG A 65 -6.40 -3.99 -1.58
C ARG A 65 -5.68 -5.33 -1.63
N GLY A 66 -5.96 -6.14 -2.66
CA GLY A 66 -5.36 -7.46 -2.80
C GLY A 66 -6.05 -8.58 -2.03
N THR A 67 -6.99 -8.28 -1.13
CA THR A 67 -7.69 -9.28 -0.30
C THR A 67 -9.18 -9.33 -0.60
N GLY A 68 -9.77 -10.50 -0.34
CA GLY A 68 -11.21 -10.71 -0.32
C GLY A 68 -11.91 -10.27 -1.60
N LEU A 69 -12.89 -9.39 -1.43
CA LEU A 69 -13.71 -8.86 -2.51
C LEU A 69 -13.14 -7.59 -3.16
N SER A 70 -12.08 -7.00 -2.61
CA SER A 70 -11.38 -5.88 -3.21
C SER A 70 -10.57 -6.32 -4.44
N ASP A 71 -10.25 -5.35 -5.31
CA ASP A 71 -9.44 -5.63 -6.49
C ASP A 71 -8.09 -6.25 -6.11
N ARG A 72 -7.66 -7.22 -6.92
CA ARG A 72 -6.38 -7.89 -6.74
C ARG A 72 -5.25 -6.95 -7.15
N VAL A 73 -4.19 -6.92 -6.35
CA VAL A 73 -2.93 -6.26 -6.71
C VAL A 73 -1.91 -7.32 -7.09
N THR A 74 -1.23 -7.10 -8.21
CA THR A 74 -0.11 -7.92 -8.68
C THR A 74 1.24 -7.34 -8.27
N GLU A 75 1.26 -6.07 -7.86
CA GLU A 75 2.44 -5.33 -7.41
C GLU A 75 2.41 -5.18 -5.90
N LEU A 76 3.60 -5.00 -5.31
CA LEU A 76 3.72 -4.63 -3.90
C LEU A 76 3.06 -3.26 -3.69
N SER A 77 2.36 -3.08 -2.57
CA SER A 77 1.81 -1.78 -2.17
C SER A 77 2.46 -1.29 -0.89
N THR A 78 2.60 0.02 -0.74
CA THR A 78 3.19 0.58 0.48
C THR A 78 2.24 0.50 1.67
N LEU A 79 2.77 0.72 2.88
CA LEU A 79 1.93 0.87 4.06
C LEU A 79 1.02 2.11 3.95
N GLU A 80 1.51 3.19 3.36
CA GLU A 80 0.73 4.41 3.09
C GLU A 80 -0.45 4.15 2.15
N GLU A 81 -0.23 3.41 1.08
CA GLU A 81 -1.29 3.09 0.14
C GLU A 81 -2.43 2.27 0.76
N ARG A 82 -2.08 1.33 1.65
CA ARG A 82 -3.05 0.56 2.45
C ARG A 82 -3.79 1.45 3.45
N MET A 83 -3.09 2.42 4.06
CA MET A 83 -3.71 3.44 4.90
C MET A 83 -4.69 4.31 4.11
N ASP A 84 -4.39 4.65 2.85
CA ASP A 84 -5.30 5.41 1.99
C ASP A 84 -6.58 4.61 1.62
N ASP A 85 -6.55 3.27 1.62
CA ASP A 85 -7.76 2.45 1.44
C ASP A 85 -8.73 2.64 2.62
N LEU A 86 -8.20 2.66 3.85
CA LEU A 86 -8.97 2.96 5.05
C LEU A 86 -9.62 4.35 4.94
N ARG A 87 -8.85 5.37 4.54
CA ARG A 87 -9.38 6.73 4.31
C ARG A 87 -10.52 6.72 3.29
N ALA A 88 -10.31 6.07 2.14
CA ALA A 88 -11.30 6.02 1.06
C ALA A 88 -12.61 5.35 1.49
N VAL A 89 -12.54 4.32 2.35
CA VAL A 89 -13.72 3.66 2.93
C VAL A 89 -14.41 4.59 3.93
N MET A 90 -13.66 5.24 4.83
CA MET A 90 -14.22 6.21 5.78
C MET A 90 -14.96 7.34 5.05
N ASP A 91 -14.36 7.91 4.01
CA ASP A 91 -14.97 8.98 3.22
C ASP A 91 -16.25 8.51 2.49
N ALA A 92 -16.23 7.29 1.93
CA ALA A 92 -17.38 6.73 1.22
C ALA A 92 -18.61 6.52 2.11
N VAL A 93 -18.40 6.25 3.40
CA VAL A 93 -19.49 6.05 4.38
C VAL A 93 -19.82 7.30 5.18
N GLY A 94 -19.16 8.42 4.88
CA GLY A 94 -19.32 9.69 5.59
C GLY A 94 -18.83 9.64 7.04
N SER A 95 -17.79 8.85 7.32
CA SER A 95 -17.16 8.76 8.65
C SER A 95 -16.08 9.83 8.80
N GLU A 96 -16.40 10.90 9.52
CA GLU A 96 -15.44 11.97 9.81
C GLU A 96 -14.36 11.53 10.80
N LYS A 97 -14.74 10.79 11.85
CA LYS A 97 -13.81 10.19 12.81
C LYS A 97 -14.29 8.80 13.22
N ALA A 98 -13.35 7.89 13.48
CA ALA A 98 -13.69 6.53 13.91
C ALA A 98 -12.73 6.00 14.97
N VAL A 99 -13.20 5.05 15.77
CA VAL A 99 -12.34 4.11 16.50
C VAL A 99 -11.73 3.16 15.47
N LEU A 100 -10.41 3.01 15.47
CA LEU A 100 -9.73 2.07 14.60
C LEU A 100 -9.45 0.79 15.38
N PHE A 101 -9.94 -0.35 14.88
CA PHE A 101 -9.62 -1.66 15.44
C PHE A 101 -8.77 -2.45 14.45
N GLY A 102 -7.46 -2.52 14.70
CA GLY A 102 -6.51 -3.23 13.85
C GLY A 102 -6.10 -4.59 14.42
N HIS A 103 -6.24 -5.65 13.63
CA HIS A 103 -5.74 -6.99 13.97
C HIS A 103 -4.45 -7.30 13.22
N SER A 104 -3.42 -7.81 13.90
CA SER A 104 -2.15 -8.20 13.26
C SER A 104 -1.54 -7.03 12.47
N GLU A 105 -1.15 -7.24 11.21
CA GLU A 105 -0.73 -6.19 10.27
C GLU A 105 -1.74 -5.04 10.13
N GLY A 106 -3.04 -5.31 10.24
CA GLY A 106 -4.06 -4.27 10.25
C GLY A 106 -3.87 -3.28 11.41
N GLY A 107 -3.27 -3.74 12.52
CA GLY A 107 -2.78 -2.90 13.61
C GLY A 107 -1.68 -1.94 13.16
N SER A 108 -0.69 -2.42 12.42
CA SER A 108 0.42 -1.60 11.94
C SER A 108 -0.05 -0.52 10.94
N VAL A 109 -1.00 -0.85 10.06
CA VAL A 109 -1.67 0.12 9.18
C VAL A 109 -2.45 1.16 10.01
N SER A 110 -3.18 0.71 11.03
CA SER A 110 -3.97 1.59 11.91
C SER A 110 -3.10 2.52 12.75
N ALA A 111 -1.92 2.06 13.17
CA ALA A 111 -0.94 2.86 13.89
C ALA A 111 -0.41 4.02 13.03
N LEU A 112 -0.07 3.75 11.76
CA LEU A 112 0.30 4.81 10.81
C LEU A 112 -0.86 5.80 10.61
N PHE A 113 -2.08 5.31 10.39
CA PHE A 113 -3.25 6.18 10.23
C PHE A 113 -3.47 7.08 11.46
N ALA A 114 -3.36 6.52 12.67
CA ALA A 114 -3.56 7.26 13.91
C ALA A 114 -2.51 8.36 14.12
N ALA A 115 -1.26 8.12 13.72
CA ALA A 115 -0.18 9.09 13.80
C ALA A 115 -0.29 10.20 12.72
N THR A 116 -0.75 9.84 11.52
CA THR A 116 -0.90 10.80 10.40
C THR A 116 -2.21 11.60 10.47
N TYR A 117 -3.30 10.97 10.89
CA TYR A 117 -4.64 11.56 10.92
C TYR A 117 -5.28 11.45 12.32
N PRO A 118 -4.68 12.03 13.36
CA PRO A 118 -5.24 11.97 14.72
C PRO A 118 -6.60 12.67 14.79
N LYS A 119 -6.84 13.71 13.98
CA LYS A 119 -8.15 14.36 13.88
C LYS A 119 -9.24 13.48 13.23
N ARG A 120 -8.88 12.42 12.50
CA ARG A 120 -9.81 11.43 11.94
C ARG A 120 -9.93 10.17 12.81
N THR A 121 -9.21 10.11 13.94
CA THR A 121 -9.09 8.93 14.79
C THR A 121 -9.60 9.23 16.19
N ILE A 122 -10.66 8.55 16.63
CA ILE A 122 -11.21 8.69 18.00
C ILE A 122 -10.25 8.02 18.99
N SER A 123 -9.87 6.78 18.70
CA SER A 123 -8.93 5.98 19.47
C SER A 123 -8.43 4.81 18.63
N LEU A 124 -7.29 4.23 19.04
CA LEU A 124 -6.67 3.07 18.41
C LEU A 124 -6.82 1.85 19.32
N ILE A 125 -7.42 0.78 18.81
CA ILE A 125 -7.50 -0.53 19.44
C ILE A 125 -6.72 -1.52 18.58
N THR A 126 -5.84 -2.32 19.18
CA THR A 126 -5.10 -3.34 18.45
C THR A 126 -5.21 -4.71 19.12
N PHE A 127 -5.15 -5.77 18.31
CA PHE A 127 -5.00 -7.13 18.79
C PHE A 127 -3.86 -7.84 18.05
N GLY A 128 -2.85 -8.32 18.79
CA GLY A 128 -1.71 -9.04 18.21
C GLY A 128 -0.93 -8.23 17.18
N ILE A 129 -0.70 -6.94 17.42
CA ILE A 129 0.04 -6.04 16.52
C ILE A 129 1.56 -6.28 16.63
N PHE A 130 2.27 -6.13 15.51
CA PHE A 130 3.73 -6.03 15.47
C PHE A 130 4.18 -4.67 14.91
N ALA A 131 5.32 -4.16 15.41
CA ALA A 131 5.93 -2.95 14.88
C ALA A 131 6.85 -3.25 13.69
N LYS A 132 7.43 -4.45 13.68
CA LYS A 132 8.40 -4.91 12.70
C LYS A 132 8.29 -6.42 12.52
N ARG A 133 8.60 -6.93 11.32
CA ARG A 133 8.52 -8.36 11.02
C ARG A 133 9.82 -9.02 10.56
N ILE A 134 10.93 -8.30 10.72
CA ILE A 134 12.29 -8.81 10.56
C ILE A 134 13.10 -8.51 11.81
N TYR A 135 13.84 -9.51 12.28
CA TYR A 135 14.76 -9.41 13.41
C TYR A 135 15.71 -8.22 13.28
N SER A 136 15.85 -7.46 14.37
CA SER A 136 16.96 -6.54 14.56
C SER A 136 17.38 -6.53 16.02
N LYS A 137 18.61 -6.06 16.31
CA LYS A 137 19.13 -6.04 17.70
C LYS A 137 18.23 -5.30 18.69
N ASN A 138 17.52 -4.28 18.22
CA ASN A 138 16.58 -3.46 18.98
C ASN A 138 15.13 -3.96 18.92
N TYR A 139 14.86 -5.03 18.17
CA TYR A 139 13.55 -5.68 18.06
C TYR A 139 13.78 -7.21 17.88
N PRO A 140 14.27 -7.91 18.92
CA PRO A 140 14.82 -9.26 18.79
C PRO A 140 13.76 -10.36 18.69
N TRP A 141 12.47 -10.02 18.87
CA TRP A 141 11.36 -10.97 18.87
C TRP A 141 10.76 -11.19 17.48
N ALA A 142 11.06 -10.31 16.52
CA ALA A 142 10.66 -10.51 15.14
C ALA A 142 11.39 -11.71 14.51
N PRO A 143 10.77 -12.37 13.52
CA PRO A 143 11.39 -13.50 12.83
C PRO A 143 12.66 -13.12 12.08
N THR A 144 13.59 -14.06 11.89
CA THR A 144 14.73 -13.89 10.97
C THR A 144 14.30 -14.00 9.50
N HIS A 145 15.17 -13.62 8.57
CA HIS A 145 14.91 -13.80 7.14
C HIS A 145 14.69 -15.28 6.78
N GLU A 146 15.44 -16.19 7.39
CA GLU A 146 15.30 -17.63 7.20
C GLU A 146 13.94 -18.13 7.70
N GLU A 147 13.48 -17.67 8.86
CA GLU A 147 12.16 -18.01 9.39
C GLU A 147 11.03 -17.46 8.50
N ARG A 148 11.20 -16.25 7.94
CA ARG A 148 10.26 -15.71 6.95
C ARG A 148 10.26 -16.52 5.65
N GLN A 149 11.43 -17.01 5.22
CA GLN A 149 11.53 -17.86 4.03
C GLN A 149 10.74 -19.16 4.20
N VAL A 150 10.75 -19.78 5.38
CA VAL A 150 9.91 -20.96 5.68
C VAL A 150 8.43 -20.64 5.50
N VAL A 151 7.97 -19.45 5.91
CA VAL A 151 6.58 -19.02 5.70
C VAL A 151 6.28 -18.83 4.22
N TYR A 152 7.21 -18.26 3.44
CA TYR A 152 7.06 -18.09 1.99
C TYR A 152 6.93 -19.44 1.28
N ASP A 153 7.82 -20.38 1.59
CA ASP A 153 7.81 -21.73 1.01
C ASP A 153 6.53 -22.48 1.39
N MET A 154 6.06 -22.32 2.64
CA MET A 154 4.79 -22.88 3.08
C MET A 154 3.60 -22.31 2.30
N ILE A 155 3.56 -20.99 2.06
CA ILE A 155 2.50 -20.37 1.26
C ILE A 155 2.54 -20.89 -0.17
N GLU A 156 3.72 -20.96 -0.78
CA GLU A 156 3.86 -21.39 -2.16
C GLU A 156 3.41 -22.85 -2.37
N ASN A 157 3.76 -23.73 -1.43
CA ASN A 157 3.55 -25.16 -1.58
C ASN A 157 2.25 -25.69 -0.95
N SER A 158 1.73 -25.01 0.08
CA SER A 158 0.69 -25.56 0.96
C SER A 158 -0.47 -24.59 1.23
N TRP A 159 -0.65 -23.55 0.41
CA TRP A 159 -1.68 -22.51 0.61
C TRP A 159 -3.09 -23.06 0.88
N GLY A 160 -3.58 -22.79 2.09
CA GLY A 160 -4.89 -23.20 2.55
C GLY A 160 -5.10 -24.70 2.55
N SER A 161 -4.05 -25.52 2.58
CA SER A 161 -4.14 -26.97 2.74
C SER A 161 -3.95 -27.35 4.22
N GLY A 162 -4.15 -28.63 4.55
CA GLY A 162 -3.87 -29.14 5.90
C GLY A 162 -2.38 -29.11 6.28
N GLU A 163 -1.48 -28.82 5.33
CA GLU A 163 -0.03 -28.69 5.56
C GLU A 163 0.39 -27.24 5.81
N MET A 164 -0.54 -26.28 5.76
CA MET A 164 -0.28 -24.85 5.99
C MET A 164 -0.03 -24.51 7.48
N ASN A 165 -0.18 -25.47 8.39
CA ASN A 165 -0.07 -25.27 9.84
C ASN A 165 -1.03 -24.17 10.36
N LEU A 166 -2.31 -24.21 9.92
CA LEU A 166 -3.35 -23.24 10.32
C LEU A 166 -3.62 -23.24 11.82
N GLU A 167 -3.37 -24.37 12.48
CA GLU A 167 -3.42 -24.54 13.92
C GLU A 167 -2.53 -23.55 14.67
N SER A 168 -1.45 -23.06 14.06
CA SER A 168 -0.62 -22.01 14.67
C SER A 168 -1.34 -20.67 14.86
N LEU A 169 -2.36 -20.36 14.05
CA LEU A 169 -3.15 -19.13 14.17
C LEU A 169 -4.26 -19.24 15.21
N ALA A 170 -4.78 -20.45 15.42
CA ALA A 170 -5.87 -20.72 16.35
C ALA A 170 -5.67 -22.08 17.07
N PRO A 171 -4.67 -22.20 17.96
CA PRO A 171 -4.37 -23.46 18.62
C PRO A 171 -5.58 -24.04 19.39
N SER A 172 -6.42 -23.18 19.98
CA SER A 172 -7.63 -23.62 20.70
C SER A 172 -8.66 -24.31 19.81
N LYS A 173 -8.56 -24.13 18.48
CA LYS A 173 -9.47 -24.70 17.48
C LYS A 173 -8.87 -25.89 16.72
N THR A 174 -7.68 -26.37 17.07
CA THR A 174 -6.99 -27.47 16.35
C THR A 174 -7.87 -28.69 16.10
N ASN A 175 -8.71 -29.07 17.08
CA ASN A 175 -9.60 -30.23 16.98
C ASN A 175 -10.99 -29.90 16.41
N ASP A 176 -11.27 -28.64 16.10
CA ASP A 176 -12.53 -28.19 15.51
C ASP A 176 -12.41 -28.19 13.98
N LYS A 177 -12.68 -29.35 13.38
CA LYS A 177 -12.56 -29.53 11.93
C LYS A 177 -13.45 -28.58 11.12
N VAL A 178 -14.64 -28.24 11.63
CA VAL A 178 -15.56 -27.32 10.94
C VAL A 178 -14.95 -25.92 10.88
N PHE A 179 -14.40 -25.46 11.99
CA PHE A 179 -13.69 -24.18 12.05
C PHE A 179 -12.45 -24.18 11.16
N MET A 180 -11.62 -25.25 11.20
CA MET A 180 -10.40 -25.31 10.39
C MET A 180 -10.69 -25.39 8.88
N ASP A 181 -11.70 -26.15 8.47
CA ASP A 181 -12.16 -26.19 7.08
C ASP A 181 -12.68 -24.81 6.62
N TRP A 182 -13.40 -24.10 7.51
CA TRP A 182 -13.83 -22.72 7.25
C TRP A 182 -12.64 -21.77 7.14
N LEU A 183 -11.67 -21.82 8.06
CA LEU A 183 -10.49 -20.94 8.08
C LEU A 183 -9.65 -21.13 6.81
N ALA A 184 -9.42 -22.38 6.41
CA ALA A 184 -8.75 -22.69 5.16
C ALA A 184 -9.48 -22.12 3.94
N ASN A 185 -10.82 -22.23 3.92
CA ASN A 185 -11.63 -21.66 2.84
C ASN A 185 -11.66 -20.12 2.84
N TYR A 186 -11.70 -19.52 4.03
CA TYR A 186 -11.64 -18.08 4.23
C TYR A 186 -10.36 -17.50 3.64
N LEU A 187 -9.20 -18.11 3.94
CA LEU A 187 -7.91 -17.68 3.39
C LEU A 187 -7.82 -17.87 1.87
N ARG A 188 -8.21 -19.04 1.33
CA ARG A 188 -8.19 -19.29 -0.13
C ARG A 188 -9.13 -18.38 -0.92
N SER A 189 -10.24 -17.98 -0.31
CA SER A 189 -11.18 -17.03 -0.93
C SER A 189 -10.69 -15.59 -0.80
N GLY A 190 -9.94 -15.28 0.26
CA GLY A 190 -9.31 -14.00 0.48
C GLY A 190 -8.14 -13.72 -0.47
N ALA A 191 -7.26 -14.70 -0.69
CA ALA A 191 -6.09 -14.57 -1.56
C ALA A 191 -5.78 -15.88 -2.29
N SER A 192 -5.32 -15.78 -3.55
CA SER A 192 -4.66 -16.90 -4.22
C SER A 192 -3.25 -17.09 -3.65
N PRO A 193 -2.57 -18.25 -3.86
CA PRO A 193 -1.24 -18.47 -3.32
C PRO A 193 -0.23 -17.38 -3.68
N SER A 194 -0.19 -16.96 -4.95
CA SER A 194 0.71 -15.89 -5.41
C SER A 194 0.36 -14.54 -4.79
N ALA A 195 -0.93 -14.22 -4.64
CA ALA A 195 -1.35 -12.98 -3.99
C ALA A 195 -1.01 -13.00 -2.49
N ALA A 196 -1.22 -14.13 -1.82
CA ALA A 196 -0.86 -14.32 -0.43
C ALA A 196 0.64 -14.14 -0.21
N LEU A 197 1.47 -14.69 -1.10
CA LEU A 197 2.93 -14.53 -1.03
C LEU A 197 3.36 -13.07 -1.18
N VAL A 198 2.77 -12.33 -2.13
CA VAL A 198 3.01 -10.89 -2.30
C VAL A 198 2.63 -10.13 -1.03
N LEU A 199 1.42 -10.37 -0.49
CA LEU A 199 0.96 -9.75 0.77
C LEU A 199 1.88 -10.10 1.95
N THR A 200 2.35 -11.34 2.07
CA THR A 200 3.26 -11.75 3.14
C THR A 200 4.61 -11.08 3.03
N LYS A 201 5.15 -10.92 1.81
CA LYS A 201 6.38 -10.15 1.57
C LYS A 201 6.19 -8.68 1.93
N MET A 202 5.06 -8.07 1.54
CA MET A 202 4.73 -6.69 1.96
C MET A 202 4.69 -6.55 3.48
N ASN A 203 4.11 -7.54 4.18
CA ASN A 203 4.01 -7.54 5.64
C ASN A 203 5.36 -7.78 6.32
N THR A 204 6.26 -8.53 5.68
CA THR A 204 7.63 -8.73 6.16
C THR A 204 8.42 -7.41 6.22
N GLU A 205 8.22 -6.55 5.23
CA GLU A 205 8.94 -5.27 5.11
C GLU A 205 8.35 -4.13 5.95
N VAL A 206 7.26 -4.39 6.70
CA VAL A 206 6.67 -3.39 7.60
C VAL A 206 7.65 -3.07 8.73
N ASP A 207 7.92 -1.79 8.92
CA ASP A 207 8.63 -1.24 10.08
C ASP A 207 8.00 0.12 10.44
N ILE A 208 7.32 0.16 11.59
CA ILE A 208 6.65 1.35 12.13
C ILE A 208 7.27 1.82 13.45
N VAL A 209 8.45 1.31 13.83
CA VAL A 209 9.07 1.61 15.13
C VAL A 209 9.21 3.13 15.35
N ASP A 210 9.66 3.84 14.32
CA ASP A 210 9.98 5.27 14.38
C ASP A 210 8.72 6.16 14.49
N ILE A 211 7.52 5.66 14.14
CA ILE A 211 6.30 6.48 14.14
C ILE A 211 5.42 6.28 15.38
N LEU A 212 5.74 5.29 16.23
CA LEU A 212 4.95 4.97 17.41
C LEU A 212 4.81 6.16 18.39
N GLY A 213 5.89 6.91 18.59
CA GLY A 213 5.92 8.07 19.49
C GLY A 213 4.98 9.22 19.09
N SER A 214 4.61 9.27 17.81
CA SER A 214 3.74 10.31 17.25
C SER A 214 2.25 9.93 17.29
N ILE A 215 1.90 8.76 17.82
CA ILE A 215 0.50 8.39 18.07
C ILE A 215 0.02 9.10 19.33
N LYS A 216 -0.89 10.07 19.17
CA LYS A 216 -1.41 10.92 20.25
C LYS A 216 -2.87 10.64 20.64
N VAL A 217 -3.48 9.63 20.03
CA VAL A 217 -4.86 9.23 20.34
C VAL A 217 -4.88 8.18 21.46
N PRO A 218 -5.96 8.10 22.25
CA PRO A 218 -6.11 7.03 23.24
C PRO A 218 -5.88 5.68 22.57
N THR A 219 -5.00 4.86 23.15
CA THR A 219 -4.57 3.60 22.54
C THR A 219 -4.75 2.44 23.51
N LEU A 220 -5.42 1.39 23.06
CA LEU A 220 -5.57 0.10 23.75
C LEU A 220 -4.89 -0.99 22.91
N ILE A 221 -3.87 -1.62 23.48
CA ILE A 221 -3.16 -2.75 22.86
C ILE A 221 -3.53 -4.00 23.65
N MET A 222 -4.10 -4.98 22.98
CA MET A 222 -4.46 -6.27 23.58
C MET A 222 -3.65 -7.38 22.92
N GLN A 223 -3.16 -8.32 23.70
CA GLN A 223 -2.42 -9.44 23.14
C GLN A 223 -2.46 -10.67 24.04
N ARG A 224 -2.46 -11.85 23.41
CA ARG A 224 -2.42 -13.12 24.12
C ARG A 224 -1.00 -13.44 24.57
N THR A 225 -0.84 -13.91 25.80
CA THR A 225 0.48 -14.13 26.43
C THR A 225 1.33 -15.17 25.70
N ASN A 226 0.69 -16.15 25.06
CA ASN A 226 1.37 -17.26 24.35
C ASN A 226 1.08 -17.24 22.84
N ASP A 227 0.73 -16.09 22.26
CA ASP A 227 0.53 -15.94 20.82
C ASP A 227 1.77 -16.46 20.04
N VAL A 228 1.50 -17.40 19.15
CA VAL A 228 2.55 -18.12 18.41
C VAL A 228 3.11 -17.26 17.28
N ASP A 229 2.29 -16.43 16.64
CA ASP A 229 2.72 -15.57 15.53
C ASP A 229 3.38 -14.31 16.07
N VAL A 230 2.72 -13.57 16.96
CA VAL A 230 3.22 -12.28 17.46
C VAL A 230 3.52 -12.39 18.95
N LYS A 231 4.79 -12.21 19.33
CA LYS A 231 5.23 -12.43 20.72
C LYS A 231 4.79 -11.31 21.64
N ILE A 232 4.47 -11.62 22.90
CA ILE A 232 3.90 -10.65 23.85
C ILE A 232 4.81 -9.44 24.06
N GLU A 233 6.12 -9.64 23.95
CA GLU A 233 7.12 -8.58 24.02
C GLU A 233 6.99 -7.54 22.90
N GLU A 234 6.51 -7.94 21.71
CA GLU A 234 6.22 -7.02 20.62
C GLU A 234 5.15 -6.00 21.03
N GLY A 235 4.07 -6.47 21.67
CA GLY A 235 3.01 -5.61 22.20
C GLY A 235 3.49 -4.68 23.32
N ARG A 236 4.30 -5.21 24.26
CA ARG A 236 4.91 -4.41 25.34
C ARG A 236 5.80 -3.30 24.76
N PHE A 237 6.66 -3.64 23.80
CA PHE A 237 7.55 -2.69 23.14
C PHE A 237 6.78 -1.54 22.46
N ILE A 238 5.64 -1.86 21.83
CA ILE A 238 4.77 -0.86 21.20
C ILE A 238 4.12 0.02 22.26
N ALA A 239 3.56 -0.58 23.31
CA ALA A 239 2.89 0.15 24.39
C ALA A 239 3.83 1.12 25.11
N GLU A 240 5.09 0.75 25.33
CA GLU A 240 6.11 1.62 25.94
C GLU A 240 6.45 2.86 25.09
N ARG A 241 6.17 2.82 23.78
CA ARG A 241 6.49 3.90 22.83
C ARG A 241 5.32 4.79 22.48
N ILE A 242 4.09 4.36 22.77
CA ILE A 242 2.89 5.17 22.57
C ILE A 242 2.52 5.79 23.91
N GLU A 243 2.63 7.10 24.00
CA GLU A 243 2.32 7.85 25.22
C GLU A 243 0.87 7.60 25.65
N GLY A 244 0.69 7.14 26.90
CA GLY A 244 -0.63 6.86 27.47
C GLY A 244 -1.32 5.59 26.96
N ALA A 245 -0.63 4.75 26.17
CA ALA A 245 -1.19 3.47 25.75
C ALA A 245 -1.48 2.54 26.93
N ARG A 246 -2.62 1.86 26.86
CA ARG A 246 -3.00 0.80 27.80
C ARG A 246 -2.68 -0.55 27.17
N PHE A 247 -1.81 -1.31 27.82
CA PHE A 247 -1.50 -2.68 27.42
C PHE A 247 -2.29 -3.68 28.27
N VAL A 248 -3.00 -4.59 27.61
CA VAL A 248 -3.77 -5.66 28.25
C VAL A 248 -3.23 -7.00 27.78
N GLU A 249 -2.66 -7.73 28.74
CA GLU A 249 -2.25 -9.12 28.55
C GLU A 249 -3.45 -10.02 28.79
N LEU A 250 -3.69 -10.93 27.84
CA LEU A 250 -4.81 -11.85 27.85
C LEU A 250 -4.27 -13.27 27.88
N GLU A 251 -4.82 -14.15 28.73
CA GLU A 251 -4.37 -15.54 28.77
C GLU A 251 -4.76 -16.28 27.47
N GLY A 252 -3.84 -17.03 26.87
CA GLY A 252 -4.10 -17.90 25.71
C GLY A 252 -3.00 -17.84 24.66
N ASP A 253 -3.19 -18.56 23.57
CA ASP A 253 -2.22 -18.78 22.48
C ASP A 253 -2.77 -18.46 21.08
N ASP A 254 -4.07 -18.21 20.96
CA ASP A 254 -4.71 -17.85 19.70
C ASP A 254 -4.29 -16.45 19.21
N HIS A 255 -3.88 -16.37 17.94
CA HIS A 255 -3.62 -15.10 17.26
C HIS A 255 -4.92 -14.43 16.76
N LEU A 256 -5.98 -15.21 16.54
CA LEU A 256 -7.27 -14.69 16.09
C LEU A 256 -8.10 -14.21 17.28
N PHE A 257 -8.44 -12.92 17.34
CA PHE A 257 -9.19 -12.35 18.48
C PHE A 257 -10.59 -12.92 18.66
N TRP A 258 -11.15 -13.55 17.63
CA TRP A 258 -12.50 -14.11 17.60
C TRP A 258 -12.55 -15.59 18.01
N VAL A 259 -11.45 -16.17 18.50
CA VAL A 259 -11.45 -17.49 19.16
C VAL A 259 -10.76 -17.42 20.52
N GLY A 260 -10.78 -18.52 21.28
CA GLY A 260 -10.39 -18.51 22.69
C GLY A 260 -11.36 -17.70 23.56
N ASN A 261 -10.84 -16.98 24.57
CA ASN A 261 -11.67 -16.17 25.47
C ASN A 261 -12.08 -14.83 24.84
N THR A 262 -12.98 -14.88 23.87
CA THR A 262 -13.45 -13.70 23.11
C THR A 262 -14.26 -12.71 23.95
N LYS A 263 -14.90 -13.18 25.02
CA LYS A 263 -15.70 -12.33 25.92
C LYS A 263 -14.84 -11.26 26.58
N GLU A 264 -13.67 -11.65 27.08
CA GLU A 264 -12.75 -10.74 27.75
C GLU A 264 -12.22 -9.67 26.79
N VAL A 265 -11.86 -10.05 25.57
CA VAL A 265 -11.46 -9.11 24.48
C VAL A 265 -12.59 -8.10 24.25
N LEU A 266 -13.81 -8.59 24.06
CA LEU A 266 -14.97 -7.75 23.78
C LEU A 266 -15.30 -6.82 24.95
N ASP A 267 -15.20 -7.29 26.20
CA ASP A 267 -15.47 -6.49 27.39
C ASP A 267 -14.44 -5.34 27.53
N HIS A 268 -13.15 -5.61 27.28
CA HIS A 268 -12.12 -4.57 27.24
C HIS A 268 -12.37 -3.55 26.12
N MET A 269 -12.69 -4.01 24.92
CA MET A 269 -13.01 -3.11 23.80
C MET A 269 -14.22 -2.24 24.10
N LYS A 270 -15.33 -2.82 24.57
CA LYS A 270 -16.55 -2.08 24.92
C LYS A 270 -16.27 -1.06 26.02
N ALA A 271 -15.57 -1.46 27.08
CA ALA A 271 -15.20 -0.55 28.17
C ALA A 271 -14.32 0.60 27.66
N PHE A 272 -13.38 0.35 26.76
CA PHE A 272 -12.54 1.38 26.20
C PHE A 272 -13.31 2.35 25.29
N ILE A 273 -14.13 1.82 24.38
CA ILE A 273 -14.96 2.63 23.46
C ILE A 273 -15.95 3.53 24.22
N LEU A 274 -16.54 3.03 25.32
CA LEU A 274 -17.56 3.76 26.07
C LEU A 274 -17.00 4.77 27.07
N ASN A 275 -15.75 4.61 27.52
CA ASN A 275 -15.15 5.46 28.56
C ASN A 275 -14.15 6.49 28.02
N GLU A 276 -13.58 6.28 26.84
CA GLU A 276 -12.66 7.25 26.25
C GLU A 276 -13.41 8.34 25.51
N ASN A 277 -13.26 9.58 26.00
CA ASN A 277 -13.66 10.77 25.25
C ASN A 277 -12.56 11.12 24.24
N THR A 278 -12.97 11.66 23.09
CA THR A 278 -12.04 12.25 22.12
C THR A 278 -11.12 13.25 22.82
N VAL A 279 -9.80 13.05 22.71
CA VAL A 279 -8.84 14.08 23.11
C VAL A 279 -9.06 15.29 22.19
N GLU A 280 -9.57 16.39 22.76
CA GLU A 280 -9.86 17.62 22.00
C GLU A 280 -8.58 18.25 21.42
N ASN A 281 -7.41 17.95 22.00
CA ASN A 281 -6.13 18.54 21.64
C ASN A 281 -5.14 17.51 21.06
N THR A 282 -5.40 17.04 19.85
CA THR A 282 -4.32 16.52 19.00
C THR A 282 -3.75 17.67 18.18
N GLU A 283 -2.99 18.52 18.87
CA GLU A 283 -2.32 19.65 18.22
C GLU A 283 -1.20 19.18 17.29
N GLN A 284 -0.65 17.97 17.45
CA GLN A 284 0.45 17.43 16.64
C GLN A 284 0.05 16.22 15.79
N GLN A 285 0.61 16.13 14.59
CA GLN A 285 0.48 14.97 13.70
C GLN A 285 1.75 14.78 12.86
N LEU A 286 1.90 13.60 12.25
CA LEU A 286 2.98 13.34 11.29
C LEU A 286 2.71 13.99 9.94
N PHE A 287 3.71 14.71 9.43
CA PHE A 287 3.73 15.27 8.09
C PHE A 287 4.88 14.70 7.28
N THR A 288 4.61 14.43 6.02
CA THR A 288 5.68 14.21 5.03
C THR A 288 6.09 15.56 4.46
N ILE A 289 7.35 15.93 4.65
CA ILE A 289 7.95 17.15 4.10
C ILE A 289 8.83 16.74 2.92
N GLY A 290 8.51 17.24 1.73
CA GLY A 290 9.36 17.17 0.57
C GLY A 290 9.96 18.53 0.29
N ALA A 291 11.26 18.58 0.05
CA ALA A 291 11.94 19.80 -0.33
C ALA A 291 12.76 19.57 -1.60
N ALA A 292 12.72 20.53 -2.50
CA ALA A 292 13.48 20.52 -3.75
C ALA A 292 14.31 21.81 -3.85
N LYS A 293 15.59 21.68 -4.16
CA LYS A 293 16.48 22.81 -4.45
C LYS A 293 16.98 22.74 -5.88
N ILE A 294 16.73 23.81 -6.63
CA ILE A 294 17.17 23.96 -8.01
C ILE A 294 18.64 24.35 -8.03
N ILE A 295 19.42 23.59 -8.79
CA ILE A 295 20.81 23.89 -9.10
C ILE A 295 20.82 24.52 -10.50
N SER A 296 20.86 25.86 -10.53
CA SER A 296 20.92 26.66 -11.75
C SER A 296 21.56 28.02 -11.48
N ASP A 297 22.27 28.56 -12.47
CA ASP A 297 22.85 29.92 -12.42
C ASP A 297 21.77 31.02 -12.43
N GLN A 298 20.55 30.70 -12.90
CA GLN A 298 19.43 31.63 -12.95
C GLN A 298 18.32 31.24 -11.98
N ARG A 299 17.76 32.23 -11.28
CA ARG A 299 16.57 32.00 -10.47
C ARG A 299 15.36 31.73 -11.38
N PRO A 300 14.51 30.76 -11.05
CA PRO A 300 13.26 30.51 -11.76
C PRO A 300 12.39 31.76 -11.80
N ASN A 301 11.82 32.01 -12.98
CA ASN A 301 10.83 33.05 -13.15
C ASN A 301 9.49 32.65 -12.51
N GLN A 302 8.57 33.61 -12.42
CA GLN A 302 7.25 33.41 -11.80
C GLN A 302 6.47 32.23 -12.41
N ARG A 303 6.50 32.08 -13.74
CA ARG A 303 5.81 30.98 -14.44
C ARG A 303 6.37 29.61 -14.06
N GLN A 304 7.68 29.51 -13.87
CA GLN A 304 8.33 28.27 -13.41
C GLN A 304 7.94 27.97 -11.95
N GLN A 305 7.92 28.98 -11.08
CA GLN A 305 7.48 28.81 -9.68
C GLN A 305 6.01 28.37 -9.57
N GLU A 306 5.13 28.96 -10.39
CA GLU A 306 3.73 28.55 -10.51
C GLU A 306 3.60 27.11 -11.02
N PHE A 307 4.42 26.71 -12.01
CA PHE A 307 4.47 25.34 -12.48
C PHE A 307 4.87 24.35 -11.37
N PHE A 308 5.93 24.64 -10.60
CA PHE A 308 6.32 23.79 -9.46
C PHE A 308 5.17 23.62 -8.46
N THR A 309 4.47 24.72 -8.15
CA THR A 309 3.33 24.70 -7.23
C THR A 309 2.20 23.81 -7.74
N GLN A 310 1.78 24.01 -8.99
CA GLN A 310 0.73 23.20 -9.62
C GLN A 310 1.14 21.73 -9.73
N TYR A 311 2.41 21.45 -10.02
CA TYR A 311 2.92 20.08 -10.11
C TYR A 311 2.87 19.37 -8.74
N VAL A 312 3.26 20.06 -7.67
CA VAL A 312 3.14 19.53 -6.30
C VAL A 312 1.68 19.24 -5.94
N GLU A 313 0.75 20.13 -6.30
CA GLU A 313 -0.69 19.95 -6.07
C GLU A 313 -1.26 18.71 -6.80
N GLN A 314 -0.77 18.37 -7.99
CA GLN A 314 -1.18 17.15 -8.72
C GLN A 314 -0.90 15.86 -7.94
N TYR A 315 0.12 15.86 -7.09
CA TYR A 315 0.47 14.76 -6.20
C TYR A 315 -0.14 14.91 -4.79
N ARG A 316 -1.14 15.77 -4.63
CA ARG A 316 -1.76 16.11 -3.33
C ARG A 316 -0.75 16.66 -2.32
N GLY A 317 0.27 17.34 -2.82
CA GLY A 317 1.15 18.16 -2.00
C GLY A 317 0.61 19.58 -1.87
N LYS A 318 1.11 20.30 -0.87
CA LYS A 318 0.86 21.73 -0.68
C LYS A 318 2.20 22.42 -0.47
N VAL A 319 2.53 23.38 -1.33
CA VAL A 319 3.74 24.21 -1.16
C VAL A 319 3.54 25.12 0.05
N ILE A 320 4.50 25.10 0.97
CA ILE A 320 4.51 25.90 2.19
C ILE A 320 5.44 27.11 2.03
N GLU A 321 6.61 26.92 1.43
CA GLU A 321 7.58 27.99 1.20
C GLU A 321 8.27 27.83 -0.16
N SER A 322 8.57 28.97 -0.77
CA SER A 322 9.47 29.07 -1.91
C SER A 322 10.30 30.34 -1.83
N ASP A 323 11.62 30.21 -1.85
CA ASP A 323 12.55 31.35 -1.94
C ASP A 323 13.00 31.62 -3.40
N GLY A 324 12.39 30.89 -4.34
CA GLY A 324 12.74 30.85 -5.76
C GLY A 324 13.74 29.76 -6.12
N GLN A 325 14.67 29.35 -5.27
CA GLN A 325 15.61 28.24 -5.54
C GLN A 325 15.23 26.98 -4.78
N THR A 326 14.74 27.13 -3.56
CA THR A 326 14.27 26.07 -2.67
C THR A 326 12.76 26.13 -2.61
N PHE A 327 12.13 24.97 -2.73
CA PHE A 327 10.70 24.76 -2.60
C PHE A 327 10.48 23.73 -1.50
N ILE A 328 9.63 24.06 -0.54
CA ILE A 328 9.27 23.17 0.56
C ILE A 328 7.77 22.93 0.50
N ALA A 329 7.38 21.66 0.53
CA ALA A 329 6.00 21.23 0.45
C ALA A 329 5.69 20.13 1.47
N THR A 330 4.45 20.11 1.94
CA THR A 330 3.89 19.00 2.72
C THR A 330 3.10 18.06 1.81
N PHE A 331 3.14 16.77 2.09
CA PHE A 331 2.40 15.73 1.36
C PHE A 331 1.57 14.89 2.33
N GLU A 332 0.45 14.34 1.83
CA GLU A 332 -0.39 13.35 2.54
C GLU A 332 0.32 12.00 2.76
N GLY A 333 1.59 11.87 2.34
CA GLY A 333 2.45 10.74 2.64
C GLY A 333 3.70 10.63 1.74
N PRO A 334 4.68 9.78 2.11
CA PRO A 334 5.98 9.67 1.44
C PRO A 334 5.93 9.20 -0.01
N SER A 335 5.04 8.28 -0.40
CA SER A 335 4.91 7.79 -1.77
C SER A 335 4.55 8.93 -2.73
N LYS A 336 3.67 9.82 -2.31
CA LYS A 336 3.29 11.02 -3.08
C LYS A 336 4.47 11.97 -3.24
N ALA A 337 5.22 12.22 -2.16
CA ALA A 337 6.40 13.09 -2.19
C ALA A 337 7.49 12.56 -3.13
N ILE A 338 7.77 11.24 -3.10
CA ILE A 338 8.77 10.63 -3.97
C ILE A 338 8.35 10.61 -5.42
N ASN A 339 7.11 10.23 -5.73
CA ASN A 339 6.62 10.23 -7.11
C ASN A 339 6.59 11.65 -7.69
N CYS A 340 6.18 12.63 -6.89
CA CYS A 340 6.32 14.05 -7.26
C CYS A 340 7.78 14.40 -7.55
N GLY A 341 8.70 13.99 -6.68
CA GLY A 341 10.13 14.25 -6.83
C GLY A 341 10.74 13.64 -8.09
N LEU A 342 10.45 12.36 -8.36
CA LEU A 342 10.89 11.66 -9.58
C LEU A 342 10.37 12.36 -10.84
N GLY A 343 9.10 12.79 -10.83
CA GLY A 343 8.50 13.55 -11.93
C GLY A 343 9.09 14.94 -12.12
N LEU A 344 9.41 15.64 -11.02
CA LEU A 344 10.07 16.94 -11.05
C LEU A 344 11.48 16.85 -11.63
N ILE A 345 12.25 15.82 -11.30
CA ILE A 345 13.59 15.59 -11.88
C ILE A 345 13.49 15.44 -13.40
N GLU A 346 12.57 14.61 -13.90
CA GLU A 346 12.40 14.45 -15.35
C GLU A 346 11.99 15.74 -16.03
N THR A 347 11.06 16.48 -15.40
CA THR A 347 10.63 17.76 -15.94
C THR A 347 11.77 18.79 -15.95
N ALA A 348 12.58 18.86 -14.90
CA ALA A 348 13.72 19.77 -14.82
C ALA A 348 14.78 19.47 -15.90
N LYS A 349 15.02 18.19 -16.25
CA LYS A 349 15.90 17.83 -17.37
C LYS A 349 15.45 18.45 -18.68
N THR A 350 14.14 18.47 -18.96
CA THR A 350 13.59 19.11 -20.19
C THR A 350 13.81 20.62 -20.23
N LEU A 351 14.03 21.24 -19.07
CA LEU A 351 14.27 22.67 -18.89
C LEU A 351 15.77 23.00 -18.71
N ASN A 352 16.66 22.02 -18.93
CA ASN A 352 18.10 22.15 -18.72
C ASN A 352 18.48 22.63 -17.29
N ALA A 353 17.71 22.19 -16.30
CA ALA A 353 17.94 22.45 -14.88
C ALA A 353 18.21 21.13 -14.14
N GLN A 354 18.89 21.23 -13.00
CA GLN A 354 19.12 20.11 -12.11
C GLN A 354 18.44 20.37 -10.76
N LEU A 355 18.01 19.30 -10.09
CA LEU A 355 17.35 19.39 -8.78
C LEU A 355 18.07 18.50 -7.77
N VAL A 356 18.12 18.92 -6.51
CA VAL A 356 18.33 18.00 -5.38
C VAL A 356 17.07 17.94 -4.57
N LEU A 357 16.66 16.74 -4.15
CA LEU A 357 15.45 16.56 -3.38
C LEU A 357 15.71 15.82 -2.07
N GLY A 358 15.03 16.27 -1.03
CA GLY A 358 15.01 15.65 0.29
C GLY A 358 13.58 15.32 0.68
N VAL A 359 13.33 14.11 1.18
CA VAL A 359 12.06 13.76 1.81
C VAL A 359 12.29 13.30 3.24
N HIS A 360 11.52 13.88 4.16
CA HIS A 360 11.60 13.66 5.59
C HIS A 360 10.20 13.58 6.20
N ILE A 361 10.06 12.89 7.32
CA ILE A 361 8.83 12.84 8.11
C ILE A 361 9.07 13.54 9.42
N LYS A 362 8.17 14.48 9.76
CA LYS A 362 8.25 15.30 10.96
C LYS A 362 6.91 15.31 11.69
N GLU A 363 6.97 15.25 13.01
CA GLU A 363 5.86 15.60 13.88
C GLU A 363 5.78 17.13 14.04
N SER A 364 4.60 17.71 13.78
CA SER A 364 4.41 19.16 13.81
C SER A 364 2.99 19.53 14.22
N PRO A 365 2.77 20.75 14.76
CA PRO A 365 1.43 21.22 15.03
C PRO A 365 0.55 21.29 13.77
N VAL A 366 -0.77 21.10 13.90
CA VAL A 366 -1.71 21.12 12.77
C VAL A 366 -1.95 22.53 12.19
N ASP A 367 -1.59 23.59 12.93
CA ASP A 367 -1.66 24.96 12.42
C ASP A 367 -0.52 25.24 11.42
N GLU A 368 -0.89 25.59 10.19
CA GLU A 368 -0.02 25.64 9.01
C GLU A 368 1.17 26.60 9.13
N ALA A 369 1.11 27.51 10.10
CA ALA A 369 2.15 28.51 10.37
C ALA A 369 3.48 27.94 10.90
N HIS A 370 3.58 26.65 11.25
CA HIS A 370 4.75 26.09 11.96
C HIS A 370 5.42 24.86 11.31
N PHE A 371 5.08 24.49 10.07
CA PHE A 371 5.76 23.36 9.42
C PHE A 371 7.26 23.61 9.23
N ILE A 372 7.61 24.85 8.92
CA ILE A 372 8.97 25.30 8.68
C ILE A 372 9.49 25.97 9.94
N SER A 373 10.10 25.16 10.79
CA SER A 373 10.89 25.66 11.91
C SER A 373 12.36 25.79 11.51
N ARG A 374 13.15 26.51 12.29
CA ARG A 374 14.59 26.63 12.07
C ARG A 374 15.25 25.24 11.98
N GLU A 375 14.79 24.32 12.81
CA GLU A 375 15.26 22.95 12.88
C GLU A 375 14.96 22.20 11.57
N THR A 376 13.74 22.34 11.03
CA THR A 376 13.39 21.74 9.73
C THR A 376 14.28 22.24 8.62
N ASN A 377 14.55 23.54 8.55
CA ASN A 377 15.45 24.09 7.54
C ASN A 377 16.86 23.53 7.69
N LEU A 378 17.39 23.41 8.92
CA LEU A 378 18.70 22.80 9.16
C LEU A 378 18.76 21.32 8.74
N THR A 379 17.70 20.55 8.99
CA THR A 379 17.62 19.15 8.56
C THR A 379 17.57 19.04 7.04
N LEU A 380 16.77 19.88 6.37
CA LEU A 380 16.68 19.92 4.90
C LEU A 380 18.01 20.38 4.26
N GLU A 381 18.65 21.40 4.81
CA GLU A 381 19.99 21.84 4.38
C GLU A 381 21.02 20.71 4.52
N SER A 382 21.02 20.01 5.65
CA SER A 382 21.91 18.86 5.88
C SER A 382 21.67 17.73 4.87
N ILE A 383 20.42 17.51 4.46
CA ILE A 383 20.09 16.56 3.38
C ILE A 383 20.65 17.06 2.04
N PHE A 384 20.39 18.32 1.68
CA PHE A 384 20.84 18.90 0.42
C PHE A 384 22.36 18.94 0.27
N GLU A 385 23.10 19.19 1.34
CA GLU A 385 24.58 19.18 1.33
C GLU A 385 25.16 17.80 0.99
N GLN A 386 24.40 16.72 1.25
CA GLN A 386 24.84 15.36 0.91
C GLN A 386 24.35 14.88 -0.46
N ALA A 387 23.42 15.61 -1.09
CA ALA A 387 22.78 15.21 -2.35
C ALA A 387 23.62 15.61 -3.57
N GLN A 388 23.71 14.71 -4.54
CA GLN A 388 24.23 14.99 -5.88
C GLN A 388 23.12 15.53 -6.79
N PRO A 389 23.44 16.28 -7.86
CA PRO A 389 22.44 16.75 -8.82
C PRO A 389 21.57 15.60 -9.35
N ASN A 390 20.25 15.82 -9.37
CA ASN A 390 19.19 14.88 -9.72
C ASN A 390 19.08 13.66 -8.78
N GLN A 391 19.56 13.78 -7.54
CA GLN A 391 19.40 12.76 -6.51
C GLN A 391 18.23 13.08 -5.59
N ILE A 392 17.49 12.03 -5.20
CA ILE A 392 16.52 12.08 -4.10
C ILE A 392 17.14 11.38 -2.90
N LEU A 393 17.29 12.12 -1.81
CA LEU A 393 17.67 11.56 -0.51
C LEU A 393 16.46 11.51 0.42
N VAL A 394 16.33 10.41 1.15
CA VAL A 394 15.24 10.19 2.10
C VAL A 394 15.78 9.79 3.46
N THR A 395 15.06 10.12 4.52
CA THR A 395 15.38 9.62 5.86
C THR A 395 15.00 8.14 6.01
N GLN A 396 15.61 7.48 7.01
CA GLN A 396 15.34 6.08 7.35
C GLN A 396 13.84 5.78 7.55
N THR A 397 13.11 6.65 8.25
CA THR A 397 11.68 6.49 8.46
C THR A 397 10.88 6.53 7.14
N VAL A 398 11.25 7.43 6.21
CA VAL A 398 10.62 7.49 4.88
C VAL A 398 10.87 6.20 4.09
N LYS A 399 12.11 5.69 4.11
CA LYS A 399 12.46 4.41 3.48
C LYS A 399 11.56 3.27 3.96
N TYR A 400 11.34 3.16 5.28
CA TYR A 400 10.52 2.09 5.85
C TYR A 400 9.03 2.21 5.53
N LEU A 401 8.50 3.44 5.44
CA LEU A 401 7.10 3.62 5.01
C LEU A 401 6.90 3.35 3.51
N LEU A 402 7.98 3.42 2.72
CA LEU A 402 8.00 3.10 1.29
C LEU A 402 8.32 1.64 0.99
N SER A 403 8.39 0.78 2.01
CA SER A 403 8.50 -0.66 1.83
C SER A 403 7.38 -1.17 0.90
N GLY A 404 7.78 -1.82 -0.21
CA GLY A 404 6.85 -2.28 -1.24
C GLY A 404 6.53 -1.28 -2.35
N ALA A 405 7.17 -0.11 -2.42
CA ALA A 405 6.93 0.88 -3.48
C ALA A 405 7.54 0.53 -4.86
N GLY A 406 8.22 -0.63 -5.00
CA GLY A 406 9.03 -0.93 -6.19
C GLY A 406 10.26 -0.02 -6.35
N LEU A 407 10.70 0.60 -5.26
CA LEU A 407 11.86 1.49 -5.22
C LEU A 407 13.05 0.79 -4.57
N SER A 408 14.24 1.03 -5.13
CA SER A 408 15.50 0.61 -4.54
C SER A 408 16.06 1.70 -3.64
N PHE A 409 16.66 1.29 -2.52
CA PHE A 409 17.27 2.21 -1.56
C PHE A 409 18.71 1.79 -1.27
N SER A 410 19.66 2.67 -1.54
CA SER A 410 21.06 2.48 -1.13
C SER A 410 21.36 3.38 0.07
N GLN A 411 21.95 2.78 1.12
CA GLN A 411 22.38 3.55 2.27
C GLN A 411 23.45 4.57 1.82
N HIS A 412 23.24 5.83 2.20
CA HIS A 412 24.12 6.92 1.82
C HIS A 412 25.01 7.33 3.00
N LYS A 413 24.64 8.36 3.75
CA LYS A 413 25.40 8.89 4.88
C LYS A 413 24.49 9.16 6.06
N THR A 414 25.11 9.28 7.22
CA THR A 414 24.45 9.72 8.45
C THR A 414 24.56 11.24 8.57
N VAL A 415 23.45 11.90 8.86
CA VAL A 415 23.37 13.33 9.18
C VAL A 415 22.84 13.53 10.59
N PHE A 416 23.24 14.60 11.26
CA PHE A 416 22.70 14.93 12.57
C PHE A 416 21.40 15.69 12.41
N ASP A 417 20.34 15.26 13.07
CA ASP A 417 19.09 15.99 13.13
C ASP A 417 19.04 16.83 14.41
N PRO A 418 19.12 18.18 14.30
CA PRO A 418 19.08 19.05 15.45
C PRO A 418 17.74 19.02 16.20
N ASN A 419 16.67 18.50 15.58
CA ASN A 419 15.35 18.40 16.21
C ASN A 419 15.26 17.21 17.18
N SER A 420 15.59 16.00 16.72
CA SER A 420 15.63 14.80 17.58
C SER A 420 16.87 14.73 18.47
N GLY A 421 17.95 15.43 18.11
CA GLY A 421 19.26 15.26 18.74
C GLY A 421 19.92 13.93 18.37
N GLU A 422 19.40 13.24 17.36
CA GLU A 422 19.84 11.93 16.92
C GLU A 422 20.52 11.98 15.54
N SER A 423 21.22 10.90 15.23
CA SER A 423 21.85 10.68 13.93
C SER A 423 20.88 9.97 13.01
N ILE A 424 20.47 10.63 11.92
CA ILE A 424 19.58 10.08 10.89
C ILE A 424 20.40 9.47 9.77
N ILE A 425 20.08 8.23 9.40
CA ILE A 425 20.64 7.59 8.20
C ILE A 425 19.85 8.05 6.98
N LEU A 426 20.55 8.58 5.97
CA LEU A 426 19.98 8.92 4.67
C LEU A 426 20.13 7.75 3.69
N TYR A 427 19.13 7.62 2.82
CA TYR A 427 19.11 6.66 1.74
C TYR A 427 18.92 7.39 0.41
N SER A 428 19.65 6.97 -0.61
CA SER A 428 19.40 7.39 -1.98
C SER A 428 18.28 6.54 -2.56
N VAL A 429 17.32 7.19 -3.23
CA VAL A 429 16.26 6.50 -3.95
C VAL A 429 16.70 6.24 -5.38
N VAL A 430 16.54 5.00 -5.82
CA VAL A 430 16.73 4.60 -7.22
C VAL A 430 15.43 4.00 -7.70
N ASP A 431 14.88 4.60 -8.75
CA ASP A 431 13.74 4.05 -9.48
C ASP A 431 14.24 2.89 -10.35
N GLU A 432 13.94 1.65 -9.94
CA GLU A 432 14.41 0.45 -10.63
C GLU A 432 13.90 0.39 -12.07
N SER A 433 12.74 1.01 -12.36
CA SER A 433 12.19 1.11 -13.71
C SER A 433 13.06 1.94 -14.67
N LYS A 434 14.04 2.71 -14.15
CA LYS A 434 14.92 3.60 -14.92
C LYS A 434 16.38 3.15 -15.01
N LEU A 435 16.77 2.09 -14.30
CA LEU A 435 18.15 1.56 -14.38
C LEU A 435 18.50 0.99 -15.78
N ASP A 436 17.49 0.73 -16.62
CA ASP A 436 17.65 0.21 -17.99
C ASP A 436 17.94 1.29 -19.07
N LEU A 437 18.06 2.58 -18.72
CA LEU A 437 18.10 3.67 -19.72
C LEU A 437 19.43 4.43 -19.84
N GLN A 438 20.53 3.99 -19.22
CA GLN A 438 21.82 4.72 -19.25
C GLN A 438 23.05 3.98 -19.82
N ASN A 439 22.91 2.80 -20.43
CA ASN A 439 24.03 2.16 -21.13
C ASN A 439 23.91 2.32 -22.65
N ASP A 440 24.78 3.18 -23.19
CA ASP A 440 25.00 3.38 -24.62
C ASP A 440 25.76 2.17 -25.21
N THR A 441 25.04 1.07 -25.44
CA THR A 441 25.44 -0.08 -26.26
C THR A 441 24.17 -0.72 -26.83
N PRO A 442 24.16 -1.20 -28.09
CA PRO A 442 22.98 -1.85 -28.64
C PRO A 442 22.85 -3.27 -28.04
N TYR A 443 22.27 -3.34 -26.84
CA TYR A 443 21.87 -4.57 -26.15
C TYR A 443 20.43 -4.37 -25.68
N LYS A 444 19.46 -5.08 -26.29
CA LYS A 444 18.87 -6.30 -25.73
C LYS A 444 18.67 -6.21 -24.22
N PHE A 445 17.44 -5.81 -23.87
CA PHE A 445 16.82 -6.00 -22.57
C PHE A 445 17.17 -7.39 -22.02
N GLN A 446 17.94 -7.47 -20.94
CA GLN A 446 18.11 -8.67 -20.14
C GLN A 446 17.59 -8.35 -18.75
N LEU A 447 16.29 -8.58 -18.59
CA LEU A 447 15.65 -8.70 -17.29
C LEU A 447 16.37 -9.77 -16.45
N PRO A 448 16.32 -9.68 -15.10
CA PRO A 448 16.62 -10.82 -14.25
C PRO A 448 15.85 -12.02 -14.79
N LYS A 449 16.44 -13.23 -14.80
CA LYS A 449 15.72 -14.43 -15.26
C LYS A 449 14.45 -14.60 -14.42
N ASN A 450 13.31 -14.21 -14.98
CA ASN A 450 11.98 -14.18 -14.37
C ASN A 450 11.35 -15.58 -14.37
N ASP A 451 10.94 -16.07 -13.21
CA ASP A 451 10.34 -17.40 -13.01
C ASP A 451 8.81 -17.45 -13.27
N SER A 452 8.20 -16.40 -13.83
CA SER A 452 6.75 -16.30 -14.06
C SER A 452 6.38 -16.52 -15.53
N PHE A 453 5.55 -17.54 -15.79
CA PHE A 453 5.05 -17.87 -17.13
C PHE A 453 4.23 -16.73 -17.78
N LEU A 454 3.46 -15.97 -16.99
CA LEU A 454 2.62 -14.90 -17.53
C LEU A 454 3.45 -13.71 -17.98
N GLU A 455 4.49 -13.35 -17.24
CA GLU A 455 5.39 -12.26 -17.62
C GLU A 455 6.10 -12.55 -18.93
N ASN A 456 6.59 -13.78 -19.11
CA ASN A 456 7.15 -14.22 -20.40
C ASN A 456 6.13 -14.07 -21.54
N VAL A 457 4.85 -14.42 -21.30
CA VAL A 457 3.79 -14.25 -22.30
C VAL A 457 3.55 -12.77 -22.59
N LEU A 458 3.41 -11.92 -21.56
CA LEU A 458 3.12 -10.51 -21.73
C LEU A 458 4.28 -9.77 -22.42
N GLN A 459 5.52 -10.10 -22.09
CA GLN A 459 6.70 -9.57 -22.76
C GLN A 459 6.69 -9.89 -24.26
N GLN A 460 6.42 -11.14 -24.62
CA GLN A 460 6.35 -11.54 -26.03
C GLN A 460 5.23 -10.81 -26.79
N ILE A 461 4.11 -10.49 -26.12
CA ILE A 461 3.04 -9.70 -26.72
C ILE A 461 3.47 -8.23 -26.87
N ASP A 462 4.15 -7.67 -25.87
CA ASP A 462 4.62 -6.28 -25.84
C ASP A 462 5.64 -6.01 -26.94
N ASP A 463 6.62 -6.90 -27.08
CA ASP A 463 7.69 -6.87 -28.10
C ASP A 463 7.13 -6.87 -29.54
N HIS A 464 5.90 -7.36 -29.73
CA HIS A 464 5.21 -7.50 -31.03
C HIS A 464 3.91 -6.69 -31.12
N LEU A 465 3.74 -5.66 -30.29
CA LEU A 465 2.48 -4.90 -30.19
C LEU A 465 2.00 -4.30 -31.51
N GLY A 466 2.92 -3.74 -32.29
CA GLY A 466 2.63 -3.09 -33.57
C GLY A 466 2.55 -4.04 -34.76
N ASP A 467 2.87 -5.33 -34.58
CA ASP A 467 2.89 -6.31 -35.66
C ASP A 467 1.51 -6.94 -35.87
N GLU A 468 0.84 -6.59 -36.97
CA GLU A 468 -0.46 -7.17 -37.31
C GLU A 468 -0.43 -8.68 -37.57
N LEU A 469 0.75 -9.24 -37.89
CA LEU A 469 0.94 -10.67 -38.16
C LEU A 469 1.20 -11.49 -36.90
N PHE A 470 1.46 -10.85 -35.77
CA PHE A 470 1.70 -11.55 -34.51
C PHE A 470 0.47 -12.35 -34.07
N SER A 471 0.66 -13.66 -33.96
CA SER A 471 -0.40 -14.65 -33.78
C SER A 471 -0.12 -15.55 -32.58
N VAL A 472 -1.10 -16.36 -32.19
CA VAL A 472 -0.92 -17.36 -31.13
C VAL A 472 0.16 -18.38 -31.48
N GLU A 473 0.33 -18.70 -32.76
CA GLU A 473 1.38 -19.61 -33.23
C GLU A 473 2.77 -19.02 -33.00
N ILE A 474 2.96 -17.74 -33.34
CA ILE A 474 4.23 -17.03 -33.09
C ILE A 474 4.50 -16.96 -31.59
N LEU A 475 3.50 -16.60 -30.79
CA LEU A 475 3.60 -16.58 -29.34
C LEU A 475 3.95 -17.97 -28.75
N CYS A 476 3.41 -19.06 -29.30
CA CYS A 476 3.76 -20.43 -28.88
C CYS A 476 5.21 -20.78 -29.21
N ASN A 477 5.69 -20.37 -30.40
CA ASN A 477 7.05 -20.62 -30.85
C ASN A 477 8.07 -19.87 -29.99
N GLU A 478 7.82 -18.58 -29.71
CA GLU A 478 8.69 -17.76 -28.85
C GLU A 478 8.78 -18.29 -27.43
N LEU A 479 7.69 -18.88 -26.93
CA LEU A 479 7.63 -19.46 -25.58
C LEU A 479 8.04 -20.93 -25.53
N ALA A 480 8.35 -21.56 -26.67
CA ALA A 480 8.64 -22.99 -26.80
C ALA A 480 7.58 -23.91 -26.13
N ILE A 481 6.29 -23.59 -26.27
CA ILE A 481 5.19 -24.40 -25.72
C ILE A 481 4.09 -24.67 -26.74
N SER A 482 3.33 -25.75 -26.51
CA SER A 482 2.17 -26.05 -27.35
C SER A 482 1.00 -25.09 -27.09
N GLU A 483 0.19 -24.81 -28.11
CA GLU A 483 -1.00 -23.96 -28.01
C GLU A 483 -1.98 -24.43 -26.92
N ARG A 484 -2.14 -25.75 -26.78
CA ARG A 484 -2.98 -26.35 -25.72
C ARG A 484 -2.45 -26.04 -24.32
N GLN A 485 -1.13 -26.02 -24.13
CA GLN A 485 -0.51 -25.66 -22.85
C GLN A 485 -0.63 -24.16 -22.59
N LEU A 486 -0.40 -23.32 -23.60
CA LEU A 486 -0.56 -21.87 -23.53
C LEU A 486 -2.00 -21.51 -23.13
N GLN A 487 -2.98 -22.09 -23.81
CA GLN A 487 -4.40 -21.86 -23.53
C GLN A 487 -4.79 -22.30 -22.12
N ARG A 488 -4.33 -23.47 -21.66
CA ARG A 488 -4.62 -23.97 -20.32
C ARG A 488 -4.01 -23.08 -19.24
N LYS A 489 -2.73 -22.71 -19.39
CA LYS A 489 -2.03 -21.87 -18.41
C LYS A 489 -2.61 -20.45 -18.37
N LEU A 490 -2.86 -19.83 -19.52
CA LEU A 490 -3.44 -18.49 -19.58
C LEU A 490 -4.87 -18.44 -19.04
N LYS A 491 -5.70 -19.44 -19.34
CA LYS A 491 -7.04 -19.51 -18.78
C LYS A 491 -7.02 -19.70 -17.26
N ALA A 492 -6.06 -20.46 -16.73
CA ALA A 492 -5.90 -20.65 -15.29
C ALA A 492 -5.43 -19.36 -14.57
N ILE A 493 -4.56 -18.57 -15.20
CA ILE A 493 -3.96 -17.39 -14.59
C ILE A 493 -4.79 -16.12 -14.83
N THR A 494 -5.26 -15.90 -16.06
CA THR A 494 -5.86 -14.64 -16.51
C THR A 494 -7.35 -14.77 -16.83
N ASN A 495 -7.89 -16.00 -16.83
CA ASN A 495 -9.22 -16.32 -17.33
C ASN A 495 -9.48 -15.90 -18.80
N LYS A 496 -8.42 -15.58 -19.56
CA LYS A 496 -8.47 -15.22 -20.99
C LYS A 496 -7.82 -16.31 -21.84
N SER A 497 -8.31 -16.48 -23.08
CA SER A 497 -7.61 -17.24 -24.11
C SER A 497 -6.39 -16.45 -24.63
N PRO A 498 -5.42 -17.10 -25.30
CA PRO A 498 -4.26 -16.40 -25.85
C PRO A 498 -4.63 -15.24 -26.78
N ILE A 499 -5.62 -15.46 -27.67
CA ILE A 499 -6.16 -14.43 -28.58
C ILE A 499 -6.77 -13.26 -27.80
N GLN A 500 -7.53 -13.57 -26.74
CA GLN A 500 -8.16 -12.54 -25.90
C GLN A 500 -7.11 -11.74 -25.13
N LEU A 501 -6.04 -12.38 -24.68
CA LEU A 501 -4.95 -11.72 -23.97
C LEU A 501 -4.19 -10.78 -24.92
N ILE A 502 -3.76 -11.25 -26.10
CA ILE A 502 -3.13 -10.42 -27.14
C ILE A 502 -4.00 -9.21 -27.47
N SER A 503 -5.29 -9.44 -27.71
CA SER A 503 -6.24 -8.37 -28.02
C SER A 503 -6.38 -7.37 -26.87
N SER A 504 -6.43 -7.86 -25.63
CA SER A 504 -6.57 -7.01 -24.44
C SER A 504 -5.34 -6.11 -24.25
N VAL A 505 -4.12 -6.66 -24.33
CA VAL A 505 -2.88 -5.87 -24.22
C VAL A 505 -2.84 -4.78 -25.31
N ARG A 506 -3.14 -5.15 -26.57
CA ARG A 506 -3.24 -4.19 -27.68
C ARG A 506 -4.26 -3.08 -27.43
N LEU A 507 -5.45 -3.42 -26.92
CA LEU A 507 -6.49 -2.44 -26.59
C LEU A 507 -6.08 -1.49 -25.46
N HIS A 508 -5.38 -2.01 -24.45
CA HIS A 508 -4.83 -1.20 -23.36
C HIS A 508 -3.78 -0.22 -23.87
N ARG A 509 -2.87 -0.66 -24.76
CA ARG A 509 -1.92 0.25 -25.42
C ARG A 509 -2.61 1.31 -26.27
N ALA A 510 -3.63 0.93 -27.05
CA ALA A 510 -4.41 1.85 -27.84
C ALA A 510 -5.12 2.91 -26.97
N LYS A 511 -5.59 2.52 -25.77
CA LYS A 511 -6.22 3.44 -24.82
C LYS A 511 -5.24 4.52 -24.34
N GLU A 512 -3.99 4.16 -24.09
CA GLU A 512 -2.95 5.13 -23.72
C GLU A 512 -2.69 6.12 -24.85
N LEU A 513 -2.59 5.63 -26.09
CA LEU A 513 -2.40 6.49 -27.27
C LEU A 513 -3.60 7.43 -27.49
N LEU A 514 -4.84 6.95 -27.24
CA LEU A 514 -6.05 7.78 -27.33
C LEU A 514 -6.07 8.90 -26.29
N LEU A 515 -5.56 8.65 -25.08
CA LEU A 515 -5.50 9.65 -24.01
C LEU A 515 -4.43 10.73 -24.25
N LYS A 516 -3.38 10.42 -25.03
CA LYS A 516 -2.37 11.42 -25.43
C LYS A 516 -2.87 12.41 -26.48
N GLY A 517 -3.87 12.03 -27.28
CA GLY A 517 -4.49 12.90 -28.28
C GLY A 517 -3.64 13.22 -29.51
N GLU A 518 -2.47 12.58 -29.66
CA GLU A 518 -1.49 12.86 -30.74
C GLU A 518 -1.87 12.25 -32.09
N TYR A 519 -2.71 11.21 -32.10
CA TYR A 519 -3.05 10.43 -33.28
C TYR A 519 -4.57 10.25 -33.41
N ASN A 520 -5.05 10.05 -34.63
CA ASN A 520 -6.46 9.73 -34.85
C ASN A 520 -6.76 8.24 -34.57
N ILE A 521 -8.03 7.91 -34.38
CA ILE A 521 -8.47 6.56 -33.98
C ILE A 521 -8.01 5.47 -34.97
N ALA A 522 -7.94 5.78 -36.26
CA ALA A 522 -7.48 4.82 -37.26
C ALA A 522 -5.98 4.56 -37.13
N GLU A 523 -5.16 5.62 -37.01
CA GLU A 523 -3.72 5.51 -36.77
C GLU A 523 -3.40 4.72 -35.50
N ILE A 524 -4.12 5.01 -34.41
CA ILE A 524 -3.94 4.31 -33.13
C ILE A 524 -4.27 2.83 -33.27
N SER A 525 -5.31 2.49 -34.03
CA SER A 525 -5.67 1.09 -34.25
C SER A 525 -4.56 0.32 -34.96
N TYR A 526 -3.92 0.92 -35.97
CA TYR A 526 -2.80 0.30 -36.68
C TYR A 526 -1.55 0.21 -35.82
N GLN A 527 -1.21 1.27 -35.06
CA GLN A 527 -0.07 1.25 -34.15
C GLN A 527 -0.22 0.21 -33.02
N ALA A 528 -1.45 -0.09 -32.63
CA ALA A 528 -1.76 -1.16 -31.67
C ALA A 528 -1.90 -2.55 -32.32
N GLY A 529 -1.50 -2.71 -33.59
CA GLY A 529 -1.48 -4.00 -34.27
C GLY A 529 -2.86 -4.52 -34.71
N PHE A 530 -3.86 -3.65 -34.89
CA PHE A 530 -5.13 -4.02 -35.53
C PHE A 530 -5.11 -3.68 -37.01
N SER A 531 -5.45 -4.66 -37.86
CA SER A 531 -5.58 -4.45 -39.31
C SER A 531 -6.89 -3.75 -39.73
N ASN A 532 -7.86 -3.62 -38.81
CA ASN A 532 -9.17 -3.04 -39.11
C ASN A 532 -9.66 -2.10 -37.98
N PRO A 533 -9.71 -0.77 -38.24
CA PRO A 533 -10.18 0.23 -37.28
C PRO A 533 -11.63 0.03 -36.77
N SER A 534 -12.49 -0.56 -37.60
CA SER A 534 -13.88 -0.86 -37.21
C SER A 534 -13.96 -2.04 -36.25
N TYR A 535 -13.12 -3.06 -36.46
CA TYR A 535 -12.99 -4.18 -35.53
C TYR A 535 -12.35 -3.73 -34.22
N PHE A 536 -11.29 -2.92 -34.29
CA PHE A 536 -10.68 -2.26 -33.14
C PHE A 536 -11.72 -1.52 -32.30
N SER A 537 -12.53 -0.64 -32.92
CA SER A 537 -13.52 0.16 -32.19
C SER A 537 -14.58 -0.67 -31.47
N LYS A 538 -15.01 -1.79 -32.07
CA LYS A 538 -15.94 -2.74 -31.44
C LYS A 538 -15.30 -3.47 -30.26
N SER A 539 -14.07 -3.95 -30.45
CA SER A 539 -13.29 -4.64 -29.40
C SER A 539 -12.96 -3.71 -28.24
N PHE A 540 -12.61 -2.46 -28.52
CA PHE A 540 -12.36 -1.41 -27.55
C PHE A 540 -13.60 -1.11 -26.71
N LYS A 541 -14.77 -0.95 -27.35
CA LYS A 541 -16.04 -0.76 -26.63
C LYS A 541 -16.40 -1.97 -25.78
N LYS A 542 -16.11 -3.18 -26.25
CA LYS A 542 -16.36 -4.41 -25.50
C LYS A 542 -15.47 -4.52 -24.26
N GLU A 543 -14.19 -4.15 -24.36
CA GLU A 543 -13.23 -4.22 -23.25
C GLU A 543 -13.43 -3.09 -22.24
N PHE A 544 -13.70 -1.86 -22.69
CA PHE A 544 -13.72 -0.67 -21.83
C PHE A 544 -15.11 -0.07 -21.58
N GLY A 545 -16.16 -0.61 -22.20
CA GLY A 545 -17.54 -0.11 -22.09
C GLY A 545 -17.83 1.20 -22.84
N ILE A 546 -16.81 1.85 -23.40
CA ILE A 546 -16.88 3.14 -24.11
C ILE A 546 -16.21 3.06 -25.48
N THR A 547 -16.64 3.87 -26.44
CA THR A 547 -16.01 3.90 -27.78
C THR A 547 -14.68 4.68 -27.75
N PRO A 548 -13.72 4.39 -28.64
CA PRO A 548 -12.50 5.18 -28.79
C PRO A 548 -12.78 6.69 -28.96
N SER A 549 -13.78 7.04 -29.77
CA SER A 549 -14.19 8.44 -29.99
C SER A 549 -14.72 9.11 -28.73
N ALA A 550 -15.51 8.40 -27.92
CA ALA A 550 -16.03 8.95 -26.67
C ALA A 550 -14.91 9.15 -25.62
N LEU A 551 -13.87 8.33 -25.67
CA LEU A 551 -12.69 8.52 -24.82
C LEU A 551 -11.88 9.75 -25.27
N GLN A 552 -11.71 9.96 -26.58
CA GLN A 552 -10.94 11.08 -27.13
C GLN A 552 -11.66 12.44 -27.00
N GLN A 553 -12.98 12.46 -26.85
CA GLN A 553 -13.79 13.68 -26.67
C GLN A 553 -13.95 14.14 -25.20
N LYS A 554 -13.42 13.39 -24.22
CA LYS A 554 -13.32 13.88 -22.85
C LYS A 554 -12.12 14.82 -22.75
N GLU A 555 -12.30 16.07 -23.16
CA GLU A 555 -11.38 17.15 -22.81
C GLU A 555 -11.30 17.27 -21.27
N PHE A 556 -10.08 17.28 -20.74
CA PHE A 556 -9.74 17.68 -19.37
C PHE A 556 -9.28 19.13 -19.39
#